data_AF-A0A9N9NHS8-F1
#
_entry.id   AF-A0A9N9NHS8-F1
#
_cell.length_a   1.000
_cell.length_b   1.000
_cell.length_c   1.000
_cell.angle_alpha   90.00
_cell.angle_beta   90.00
_cell.angle_gamma   90.00
#
_symmetry.space_group_name_H-M   'P 1'
#
loop_
_entity.id
_entity.type
_entity.pdbx_description
1 polymer ?
#
loop_
_entity_poly.entity_id
_entity_poly.type
_entity_poly.pdbx_seq_one_letter_code
_entity_poly.pdbx_strand_id
1 'polypeptide(L)'
;FEATEYLSSSSYPTISDIRLVIGGLIRHFEKFINEGTHLDEDCMFADSIRFKLNEYWLLFDKTVTIATILDSSSKLKTFISEEKKIAAITSL
;
A
#
# COMPACT_ATOMS: atom_id res chain seq x y z
N PHE A 1 3.63 8.95 10.21
CA PHE A 1 5.07 8.66 10.35
C PHE A 1 5.42 7.24 9.93
N GLU A 2 4.58 6.24 10.20
CA GLU A 2 4.85 4.83 9.85
C GLU A 2 5.19 4.59 8.37
N ALA A 3 4.50 5.21 7.41
CA ALA A 3 4.81 5.06 5.98
C ALA A 3 6.21 5.58 5.63
N THR A 4 6.59 6.72 6.20
CA THR A 4 7.92 7.33 6.02
C THR A 4 8.99 6.47 6.68
N GLU A 5 8.74 5.97 7.89
CA GLU A 5 9.63 5.07 8.61
C GLU A 5 9.80 3.75 7.86
N TYR A 6 8.73 3.16 7.34
CA TYR A 6 8.76 1.91 6.58
C TYR A 6 9.63 2.02 5.32
N LEU A 7 9.49 3.13 4.58
CA LEU A 7 10.28 3.36 3.36
C LEU A 7 11.72 3.79 3.66
N SER A 8 11.96 4.52 4.76
CA SER A 8 13.30 5.01 5.13
C SER A 8 14.13 4.03 5.95
N SER A 9 13.49 3.08 6.64
CA SER A 9 14.18 2.00 7.38
C SER A 9 14.68 0.89 6.47
N SER A 10 14.16 0.81 5.23
CA SER A 10 14.73 -0.07 4.22
C SER A 10 15.94 0.59 3.57
N SER A 11 17.11 -0.06 3.62
CA SER A 11 18.29 0.43 2.90
C SER A 11 18.10 0.46 1.37
N TYR A 12 17.16 -0.35 0.85
CA TYR A 12 16.77 -0.41 -0.56
C TYR A 12 15.29 -0.80 -0.67
N PRO A 13 14.35 0.15 -0.51
CA PRO A 13 12.93 -0.13 -0.66
C PRO A 13 12.67 -0.65 -2.08
N THR A 14 12.00 -1.80 -2.18
CA THR A 14 11.68 -2.38 -3.48
C THR A 14 10.54 -1.60 -4.13
N ILE A 15 10.41 -1.74 -5.45
CA ILE A 15 9.27 -1.16 -6.19
C ILE A 15 7.92 -1.69 -5.67
N SER A 16 7.90 -2.93 -5.16
CA SER A 16 6.76 -3.55 -4.49
C SER A 16 6.43 -2.87 -3.16
N ASP A 17 7.44 -2.58 -2.35
CA ASP A 17 7.24 -1.89 -1.06
C ASP A 17 6.68 -0.48 -1.27
N ILE A 18 7.20 0.24 -2.27
CA ILE A 18 6.71 1.57 -2.66
C ILE A 18 5.25 1.48 -3.12
N ARG A 19 4.91 0.50 -3.96
CA ARG A 19 3.53 0.27 -4.42
C ARG A 19 2.59 0.01 -3.26
N LEU A 20 3.00 -0.84 -2.33
CA LEU A 20 2.18 -1.20 -1.17
C LEU A 20 1.91 0.03 -0.30
N VAL A 21 2.93 0.84 -0.03
CA VAL A 21 2.80 2.04 0.81
C VAL A 21 1.91 3.09 0.13
N ILE A 22 2.12 3.39 -1.15
CA ILE A 22 1.31 4.38 -1.86
C ILE A 22 -0.15 3.91 -1.96
N GLY A 23 -0.39 2.64 -2.31
CA GLY A 23 -1.74 2.07 -2.33
C GLY A 23 -2.41 2.07 -0.96
N GLY A 24 -1.65 1.85 0.11
CA GLY A 24 -2.12 1.95 1.49
C GLY A 24 -2.54 3.37 1.87
N LEU A 25 -1.74 4.38 1.51
CA LEU A 25 -2.05 5.79 1.74
C LEU A 25 -3.33 6.22 1.02
N ILE A 26 -3.46 5.88 -0.26
CA ILE A 26 -4.67 6.22 -1.04
C ILE A 26 -5.92 5.64 -0.37
N ARG A 27 -5.90 4.35 -0.03
CA ARG A 27 -7.01 3.68 0.67
C ARG A 27 -7.31 4.29 2.04
N HIS A 28 -6.27 4.69 2.77
CA HIS A 28 -6.44 5.34 4.06
C HIS A 28 -7.20 6.66 3.91
N PHE A 29 -6.83 7.49 2.95
CA PHE A 29 -7.55 8.75 2.69
C PHE A 29 -8.97 8.52 2.17
N GLU A 30 -9.20 7.53 1.29
CA GLU A 30 -10.56 7.14 0.88
C GLU A 30 -11.42 6.76 2.08
N LYS A 31 -10.89 5.93 2.98
CA LYS A 31 -11.59 5.52 4.19
C LYS A 31 -11.87 6.72 5.09
N PHE A 32 -10.86 7.55 5.34
CA PHE A 32 -10.97 8.75 6.15
C PHE A 32 -12.10 9.67 5.64
N ILE A 33 -12.17 9.92 4.33
CA ILE A 33 -13.20 10.78 3.73
C ILE A 33 -14.59 10.14 3.81
N ASN A 34 -14.69 8.82 3.62
CA ASN A 34 -15.96 8.10 3.57
C ASN A 34 -16.55 7.75 4.95
N GLU A 35 -15.77 7.84 6.02
CA GLU A 35 -16.24 7.54 7.39
C GLU A 35 -17.28 8.56 7.89
N GLY A 36 -17.31 9.77 7.34
CA GLY A 36 -18.29 10.80 7.69
C GLY A 36 -18.23 11.29 9.14
N THR A 37 -17.19 10.89 9.89
CA THR A 37 -16.96 11.26 11.30
C THR A 37 -16.02 12.45 11.47
N HIS A 38 -15.35 12.87 10.40
CA HIS A 38 -14.31 13.90 10.42
C HIS A 38 -14.87 15.26 9.97
N LEU A 39 -14.18 16.34 10.32
CA LEU A 39 -14.56 17.69 9.92
C LEU A 39 -14.43 17.85 8.40
N ASP A 40 -15.30 18.68 7.81
CA ASP A 40 -15.33 18.90 6.36
C ASP A 40 -14.00 19.46 5.83
N GLU A 41 -13.37 20.37 6.58
CA GLU A 41 -12.05 20.92 6.25
C GLU A 41 -10.94 19.84 6.21
N ASP A 42 -10.98 18.89 7.15
CA ASP A 42 -10.03 17.78 7.18
C ASP A 42 -10.27 16.81 6.01
N CYS A 43 -11.54 16.55 5.67
CA CYS A 43 -11.92 15.75 4.51
C CYS A 43 -11.48 16.39 3.20
N MET A 44 -11.65 17.71 3.05
CA MET A 44 -11.16 18.45 1.88
C MET A 44 -9.64 18.39 1.75
N PHE A 45 -8.92 18.53 2.86
CA PHE A 45 -7.47 18.41 2.88
C PHE A 45 -7.01 16.99 2.50
N ALA A 46 -7.62 15.96 3.09
CA ALA A 46 -7.38 14.56 2.75
C ALA A 46 -7.67 14.27 1.27
N ASP A 47 -8.74 14.84 0.71
CA ASP A 47 -9.12 14.68 -0.68
C ASP A 47 -8.07 15.27 -1.63
N SER A 48 -7.54 16.45 -1.30
CA SER A 48 -6.47 17.08 -2.07
C SER A 48 -5.19 16.23 -2.11
N ILE A 49 -4.81 15.65 -0.96
CA ILE A 49 -3.66 14.73 -0.88
C ILE A 49 -3.92 13.47 -1.70
N ARG A 50 -5.09 12.84 -1.53
CA ARG A 50 -5.47 11.64 -2.29
C ARG A 50 -5.44 11.91 -3.79
N PHE A 51 -5.98 13.04 -4.23
CA PHE A 51 -6.00 13.44 -5.64
C PHE A 51 -4.58 13.56 -6.19
N LYS A 52 -3.68 14.26 -5.49
CA LYS A 52 -2.28 14.40 -5.89
C LYS A 52 -1.55 13.05 -5.94
N LEU A 53 -1.75 12.20 -4.95
CA LEU A 53 -1.18 10.84 -4.94
C LEU A 53 -1.65 10.02 -6.14
N ASN A 54 -2.93 10.09 -6.49
CA ASN A 54 -3.47 9.41 -7.67
C ASN A 54 -2.90 9.95 -8.98
N GLU A 55 -2.76 11.28 -9.13
CA GLU A 55 -2.14 11.87 -10.32
C GLU A 55 -0.72 11.36 -10.53
N TYR A 56 0.11 11.35 -9.48
CA TYR A 56 1.47 10.83 -9.57
C TYR A 56 1.49 9.32 -9.79
N TRP A 57 0.61 8.59 -9.11
CA TRP A 57 0.57 7.13 -9.21
C TRP A 57 0.21 6.67 -10.63
N LEU A 58 -0.73 7.33 -11.30
CA LEU A 58 -1.14 7.04 -12.69
C LEU A 58 0.04 7.01 -13.67
N LEU A 59 1.07 7.86 -13.46
CA LEU A 59 2.25 7.92 -14.32
C LEU A 59 3.13 6.65 -14.21
N PHE A 60 3.11 5.99 -13.07
CA PHE A 60 3.99 4.87 -12.76
C PHE A 60 3.25 3.52 -12.60
N ASP A 61 1.93 3.54 -12.46
CA ASP A 61 1.11 2.38 -12.06
C ASP A 61 1.36 1.15 -12.92
N LYS A 62 1.38 1.32 -14.25
CA LYS A 62 1.57 0.18 -15.18
C LYS A 62 2.94 -0.47 -15.00
N THR A 63 4.01 0.33 -15.01
CA THR A 63 5.39 -0.17 -14.90
C THR A 63 5.64 -0.75 -13.52
N VAL A 64 5.16 -0.09 -12.48
CA VAL A 64 5.33 -0.52 -11.08
C VAL A 64 4.51 -1.79 -10.80
N THR A 65 3.31 -1.92 -11.35
CA THR A 65 2.49 -3.14 -11.22
C THR A 65 3.17 -4.33 -11.89
N ILE A 66 3.70 -4.17 -13.11
CA ILE A 66 4.44 -5.24 -13.78
C ILE A 66 5.69 -5.62 -12.96
N ALA A 67 6.47 -4.63 -12.52
CA ALA A 67 7.68 -4.88 -11.74
C ALA A 67 7.37 -5.56 -10.39
N THR A 68 6.27 -5.17 -9.73
CA THR A 68 5.80 -5.78 -8.48
C THR A 68 5.40 -7.25 -8.68
N ILE A 69 4.71 -7.55 -9.79
CA ILE A 69 4.32 -8.92 -10.15
C ILE A 69 5.53 -9.78 -10.49
N LEU A 70 6.58 -9.18 -11.06
CA LEU A 70 7.81 -9.90 -11.44
C LEU A 70 8.80 -10.04 -10.29
N ASP A 71 8.70 -9.20 -9.26
CA ASP A 71 9.51 -9.29 -8.05
C ASP A 71 9.20 -10.59 -7.29
N SER A 72 10.21 -11.45 -7.17
CA SER A 72 10.11 -12.75 -6.50
C SER A 72 9.96 -12.60 -4.99
N SER A 73 10.42 -11.48 -4.42
CA SER A 73 10.37 -11.18 -2.99
C SER A 73 8.93 -10.89 -2.52
N SER A 74 8.15 -10.18 -3.33
CA SER A 74 6.71 -9.94 -3.12
C SER A 74 5.88 -11.21 -3.28
N LYS A 75 6.24 -12.10 -4.23
CA LYS A 75 5.59 -13.42 -4.35
C LYS A 75 5.80 -14.27 -3.10
N LEU A 76 7.04 -14.39 -2.62
CA LEU A 76 7.36 -15.16 -1.41
C LEU A 76 6.56 -14.69 -0.19
N LYS A 77 6.49 -13.37 0.07
CA LYS A 77 5.68 -12.86 1.19
C LYS A 77 4.18 -13.19 1.07
N THR A 78 3.63 -13.18 -0.15
CA THR A 78 2.22 -13.50 -0.41
C THR A 78 1.95 -14.99 -0.16
N PHE A 79 2.82 -15.89 -0.64
CA PHE A 79 2.65 -17.33 -0.49
C PHE A 79 3.06 -17.88 0.89
N ILE A 80 3.98 -17.22 1.62
CA ILE A 80 4.33 -17.60 3.00
C ILE A 80 3.11 -17.51 3.92
N SER A 81 2.23 -16.52 3.71
CA SER A 81 0.97 -16.43 4.46
C SER A 81 0.05 -17.62 4.20
N GLU A 82 0.10 -18.19 3.00
CA GLU A 82 -0.78 -19.27 2.55
C GLU A 82 -0.26 -20.63 3.04
N GLU A 83 1.05 -20.87 2.99
CA GLU A 83 1.68 -22.04 3.61
C GLU A 83 1.48 -22.07 5.13
N LYS A 84 1.63 -20.93 5.82
CA LYS A 84 1.34 -20.85 7.26
C LYS A 84 -0.13 -21.11 7.58
N LYS A 85 -1.04 -20.65 6.71
CA LYS A 85 -2.49 -20.89 6.86
C LYS A 85 -2.83 -22.36 6.61
N ILE A 86 -2.23 -23.01 5.61
CA ILE A 86 -2.41 -24.43 5.33
C ILE A 86 -1.84 -25.28 6.47
N ALA A 87 -0.64 -24.96 6.97
CA ALA A 87 -0.03 -25.65 8.11
C ALA A 87 -0.92 -25.57 9.37
N ALA A 88 -1.51 -24.41 9.65
CA ALA A 88 -2.44 -24.24 10.77
C ALA A 88 -3.74 -25.05 10.61
N ILE A 89 -4.21 -25.25 9.37
CA ILE A 89 -5.39 -26.08 9.07
C ILE A 89 -5.07 -27.57 9.13
N THR A 90 -3.83 -27.98 8.79
CA THR A 90 -3.41 -29.39 8.85
C THR A 90 -2.91 -29.84 10.22
N SER A 91 -2.67 -28.91 11.16
CA SER A 91 -2.31 -29.19 12.55
C SER A 91 -3.51 -29.31 13.51
N LEU A 92 -4.74 -29.32 12.98
CA LEU A 92 -6.00 -29.57 13.69
C LEU A 92 -6.52 -30.98 13.33
#